data_AF-K4APM8-F1
#
_entry.id   AF-K4APM8-F1
#
_cell.length_a   1.000
_cell.length_b   1.000
_cell.length_c   1.000
_cell.angle_alpha   90.00
_cell.angle_beta   90.00
_cell.angle_gamma   90.00
#
_symmetry.space_group_name_H-M   'P 1'
#
loop_
_entity.id
_entity.type
_entity.pdbx_description
1 polymer ?
#
loop_
_entity_poly.entity_id
_entity_poly.type
_entity_poly.pdbx_seq_one_letter_code
_entity_poly.pdbx_strand_id
1 'polypeptide(L)'
;NQRSRRTTPSPSPPSPAFGLDPATDLRKGGPALLSPVFNLTVGVASRSRAYGACIGPYTAVEVSYSYLRLPLASGSTPGVCVGPLELIGPRAVVVHGRDVAVLGFLVDSLAEEMRSGEAMVEVKLIEGGGGGWWDVETRWVRVEAAADRL
;
A
#
# COMPACT_ATOMS: atom_id res chain seq x y z
N ASN A 1 -0.18 71.59 -30.79
CA ASN A 1 -1.17 71.16 -29.77
C ASN A 1 -1.66 69.76 -30.06
N GLN A 2 -1.09 68.78 -29.36
CA GLN A 2 -1.14 67.35 -29.68
C GLN A 2 -2.42 66.68 -29.15
N ARG A 3 -2.96 65.77 -29.97
CA ARG A 3 -4.23 65.07 -29.80
C ARG A 3 -4.03 63.82 -28.93
N SER A 4 -4.85 63.74 -27.89
CA SER A 4 -4.89 62.71 -26.84
C SER A 4 -4.90 61.27 -27.36
N ARG A 5 -3.96 60.44 -26.88
CA ARG A 5 -3.91 58.99 -27.11
C ARG A 5 -4.85 58.30 -26.12
N ARG A 6 -5.89 57.64 -26.65
CA ARG A 6 -6.69 56.66 -25.89
C ARG A 6 -5.82 55.42 -25.65
N THR A 7 -5.40 55.22 -24.41
CA THR A 7 -4.79 53.97 -23.95
C THR A 7 -5.91 53.12 -23.36
N THR A 8 -6.23 52.02 -24.01
CA THR A 8 -7.11 50.96 -23.49
C THR A 8 -6.51 50.38 -22.21
N PRO A 9 -7.31 50.09 -21.16
CA PRO A 9 -6.80 49.45 -19.96
C PRO A 9 -6.41 48.01 -20.27
N SER A 10 -5.17 47.66 -19.93
CA SER A 10 -4.64 46.30 -19.94
C SER A 10 -5.51 45.42 -19.03
N PRO A 11 -5.89 44.19 -19.43
CA PRO A 11 -6.58 43.29 -18.53
C PRO A 11 -5.65 42.94 -17.37
N SER A 12 -6.11 43.24 -16.16
CA SER A 12 -5.46 42.85 -14.91
C SER A 12 -5.27 41.33 -14.88
N PRO A 13 -4.12 40.82 -14.43
CA PRO A 13 -3.98 39.38 -14.17
C PRO A 13 -4.97 38.99 -13.06
N PRO A 14 -5.63 37.83 -13.13
CA PRO A 14 -6.41 37.34 -12.00
C PRO A 14 -5.43 37.06 -10.84
N SER A 15 -5.57 37.81 -9.75
CA SER A 15 -5.01 37.45 -8.46
C SER A 15 -6.14 36.89 -7.59
N PRO A 16 -5.87 36.01 -6.62
CA PRO A 16 -4.97 34.87 -6.59
C PRO A 16 -5.80 33.57 -6.45
N ALA A 17 -5.33 32.46 -7.02
CA ALA A 17 -5.78 31.16 -6.53
C ALA A 17 -5.38 31.07 -5.06
N PHE A 18 -6.36 30.84 -4.18
CA PHE A 18 -6.16 30.62 -2.76
C PHE A 18 -4.99 29.66 -2.56
N GLY A 19 -4.02 30.11 -1.77
CA GLY A 19 -2.69 29.53 -1.68
C GLY A 19 -2.70 28.05 -1.37
N LEU A 20 -2.28 27.26 -2.34
CA LEU A 20 -1.57 26.02 -2.09
C LEU A 20 -0.14 26.30 -2.56
N ASP A 21 0.74 26.58 -1.61
CA ASP A 21 2.17 26.46 -1.85
C ASP A 21 2.54 25.00 -1.51
N PRO A 22 2.61 24.10 -2.51
CA PRO A 22 2.91 22.70 -2.25
C PRO A 22 4.25 22.53 -1.53
N ALA A 23 5.21 23.46 -1.70
CA ALA A 23 6.48 23.36 -1.01
C ALA A 23 6.38 23.71 0.49
N THR A 24 5.37 24.49 0.90
CA THR A 24 5.20 24.93 2.30
C THR A 24 4.12 24.12 3.03
N ASP A 25 3.09 23.62 2.36
CA ASP A 25 2.11 22.70 2.96
C ASP A 25 2.67 21.28 3.17
N LEU A 26 3.58 20.82 2.30
CA LEU A 26 4.34 19.58 2.54
C LEU A 26 5.24 19.67 3.78
N ARG A 27 5.54 20.88 4.29
CA ARG A 27 6.36 21.07 5.50
C ARG A 27 5.55 21.03 6.79
N LYS A 28 4.21 21.13 6.72
CA LYS A 28 3.30 21.02 7.86
C LYS A 28 2.73 19.59 8.04
N GLY A 29 2.79 18.77 6.99
CA GLY A 29 2.44 17.35 6.98
C GLY A 29 3.63 16.46 6.56
N GLY A 30 4.75 16.60 7.26
CA GLY A 30 5.96 15.82 6.98
C GLY A 30 5.75 14.29 7.08
N PRO A 31 6.70 13.48 6.59
CA PRO A 31 6.59 12.03 6.70
C PRO A 31 6.47 11.60 8.16
N ALA A 32 5.43 10.84 8.47
CA ALA A 32 5.29 10.14 9.74
C ALA A 32 5.96 8.77 9.63
N LEU A 33 6.63 8.35 10.70
CA LEU A 33 7.26 7.03 10.79
C LEU A 33 6.29 6.07 11.46
N LEU A 34 5.88 5.03 10.73
CA LEU A 34 4.99 3.98 11.22
C LEU A 34 5.76 2.68 11.40
N SER A 35 5.41 1.92 12.43
CA SER A 35 5.89 0.54 12.59
C SER A 35 4.70 -0.44 12.62
N PRO A 36 3.98 -0.60 11.50
CA PRO A 36 2.78 -1.43 11.46
C PRO A 36 3.15 -2.92 11.53
N VAL A 37 2.25 -3.70 12.12
CA VAL A 37 2.35 -5.16 12.20
C VAL A 37 1.08 -5.75 11.62
N PHE A 38 1.22 -6.65 10.65
CA PHE A 38 0.09 -7.36 10.04
C PHE A 38 0.18 -8.85 10.33
N ASN A 39 -0.90 -9.39 10.88
CA ASN A 39 -1.10 -10.82 11.06
C ASN A 39 -1.84 -11.37 9.84
N LEU A 40 -1.10 -11.93 8.90
CA LEU A 40 -1.63 -12.53 7.69
C LEU A 40 -1.86 -14.02 7.89
N THR A 41 -2.76 -14.59 7.11
CA THR A 41 -2.90 -16.04 7.00
C THR A 41 -2.74 -16.47 5.56
N VAL A 42 -1.90 -17.48 5.34
CA VAL A 42 -1.59 -17.98 4.00
C VAL A 42 -1.93 -19.46 3.94
N GLY A 43 -2.78 -19.83 2.99
CA GLY A 43 -3.13 -21.21 2.69
C GLY A 43 -2.80 -21.53 1.23
N VAL A 44 -2.54 -22.80 0.94
CA VAL A 44 -2.22 -23.27 -0.40
C VAL A 44 -3.20 -24.35 -0.81
N ALA A 45 -3.77 -24.20 -2.00
CA ALA A 45 -4.70 -25.15 -2.58
C ALA A 45 -4.31 -25.44 -4.03
N SER A 46 -4.32 -26.70 -4.43
CA SER A 46 -4.29 -27.07 -5.84
C SER A 46 -5.69 -27.45 -6.32
N ARG A 47 -6.13 -26.86 -7.45
CA ARG A 47 -7.33 -27.30 -8.17
C ARG A 47 -7.01 -28.24 -9.33
N SER A 48 -5.73 -28.50 -9.58
CA SER A 48 -5.29 -29.35 -10.68
C SER A 48 -5.40 -30.82 -10.28
N ARG A 49 -5.76 -31.67 -11.24
CA ARG A 49 -5.78 -33.14 -11.09
C ARG A 49 -4.40 -33.77 -11.30
N ALA A 50 -3.48 -33.05 -11.93
CA ALA A 50 -2.17 -33.57 -12.32
C ALA A 50 -1.01 -32.90 -11.56
N TYR A 51 -1.18 -31.66 -11.11
CA TYR A 51 -0.12 -30.86 -10.53
C TYR A 51 -0.48 -30.38 -9.12
N GLY A 52 0.50 -30.36 -8.23
CA GLY A 52 0.39 -29.71 -6.93
C GLY A 52 0.47 -28.18 -7.03
N ALA A 53 0.45 -27.53 -5.87
CA ALA A 53 0.73 -26.10 -5.75
C ALA A 53 1.73 -25.87 -4.62
N CYS A 54 2.64 -24.93 -4.80
CA CYS A 54 3.69 -24.64 -3.82
C CYS A 54 3.83 -23.14 -3.63
N ILE A 55 4.15 -22.77 -2.40
CA ILE A 55 4.81 -21.52 -2.06
C ILE A 55 6.25 -21.89 -1.71
N GLY A 56 7.20 -21.34 -2.45
CA GLY A 56 8.61 -21.59 -2.23
C GLY A 56 9.10 -21.17 -0.84
N PRO A 57 10.17 -21.79 -0.32
CA PRO A 57 10.83 -21.24 0.85
C PRO A 57 11.33 -19.83 0.53
N TYR A 58 11.14 -18.91 1.48
CA TYR A 58 11.54 -17.50 1.35
C TYR A 58 10.74 -16.67 0.31
N THR A 59 9.56 -17.15 -0.13
CA THR A 59 8.62 -16.26 -0.84
C THR A 59 8.35 -15.04 0.04
N ALA A 60 8.72 -13.87 -0.48
CA ALA A 60 8.57 -12.60 0.20
C ALA A 60 7.09 -12.21 0.21
N VAL A 61 6.68 -11.58 1.30
CA VAL A 61 5.37 -10.96 1.43
C VAL A 61 5.57 -9.47 1.57
N GLU A 62 4.87 -8.71 0.74
CA GLU A 62 4.84 -7.25 0.81
C GLU A 62 3.39 -6.80 1.04
N VAL A 63 3.21 -5.87 1.97
CA VAL A 63 1.94 -5.21 2.23
C VAL A 63 2.12 -3.75 1.90
N SER A 64 1.30 -3.25 0.98
CA SER A 64 1.38 -1.87 0.50
C SER A 64 0.02 -1.19 0.59
N TYR A 65 0.03 0.10 0.83
CA TYR A 65 -1.18 0.92 0.94
C TYR A 65 -1.28 1.89 -0.23
N SER A 66 -2.53 2.16 -0.64
CA SER A 66 -2.88 3.01 -1.77
C SER A 66 -2.39 2.49 -3.13
N TYR A 67 -2.97 3.03 -4.20
CA TYR A 67 -2.56 2.76 -5.59
C TYR A 67 -1.11 3.17 -5.89
N LEU A 68 -0.52 4.02 -5.04
CA LEU A 68 0.89 4.41 -5.09
C LEU A 68 1.84 3.32 -4.60
N ARG A 69 1.33 2.16 -4.15
CA ARG A 69 2.12 1.02 -3.64
C ARG A 69 3.09 1.43 -2.54
N LEU A 70 2.61 2.24 -1.59
CA LEU A 70 3.43 2.66 -0.47
C LEU A 70 3.70 1.44 0.43
N PRO A 71 4.95 0.98 0.57
CA PRO A 71 5.24 -0.22 1.35
C PRO A 71 4.97 0.06 2.82
N LEU A 72 4.13 -0.76 3.44
CA LEU A 72 3.81 -0.68 4.88
C LEU A 72 4.52 -1.76 5.69
N ALA A 73 4.65 -2.97 5.15
CA ALA A 73 5.32 -4.06 5.85
C ALA A 73 5.87 -5.08 4.87
N SER A 74 6.90 -5.80 5.31
CA SER A 74 7.41 -6.93 4.57
C SER A 74 7.75 -8.10 5.49
N GLY A 75 7.88 -9.27 4.89
CA GLY A 75 8.31 -10.49 5.58
C GLY A 75 8.45 -11.64 4.60
N SER A 76 8.40 -12.87 5.11
CA SER A 76 8.49 -14.07 4.29
C SER A 76 7.54 -15.15 4.80
N THR A 77 7.08 -16.00 3.89
CA THR A 77 6.26 -17.16 4.23
C THR A 77 7.13 -18.40 4.45
N PRO A 78 6.68 -19.36 5.29
CA PRO A 78 7.27 -20.68 5.30
C PRO A 78 6.94 -21.40 3.98
N GLY A 79 7.94 -22.08 3.42
CA GLY A 79 7.72 -22.89 2.22
C GLY A 79 6.75 -24.04 2.49
N VAL A 80 5.73 -24.18 1.64
CA VAL A 80 4.70 -25.21 1.78
C VAL A 80 4.18 -25.65 0.42
N CYS A 81 3.95 -26.95 0.27
CA CYS A 81 3.44 -27.57 -0.94
C CYS A 81 2.26 -28.46 -0.63
N VAL A 82 1.35 -28.56 -1.60
CA VAL A 82 0.21 -29.49 -1.60
C VAL A 82 0.21 -30.31 -2.88
N GLY A 83 -0.30 -31.53 -2.81
CA GLY A 83 -0.53 -32.38 -3.97
C GLY A 83 -1.71 -31.93 -4.85
N PRO A 84 -1.98 -32.65 -5.94
CA PRO A 84 -3.14 -32.39 -6.79
C PRO A 84 -4.46 -32.53 -6.02
N LEU A 85 -5.39 -31.60 -6.23
CA LEU A 85 -6.67 -31.51 -5.50
C LEU A 85 -6.57 -31.38 -3.97
N GLU A 86 -5.39 -31.10 -3.43
CA GLU A 86 -5.17 -30.94 -1.99
C GLU A 86 -5.21 -29.48 -1.53
N LEU A 87 -5.44 -29.31 -0.23
CA LEU A 87 -5.45 -28.03 0.47
C LEU A 87 -4.69 -28.18 1.78
N ILE A 88 -3.80 -27.22 2.06
CA ILE A 88 -3.30 -26.96 3.40
C ILE A 88 -3.96 -25.69 3.93
N GLY A 89 -4.53 -25.82 5.13
CA GLY A 89 -5.22 -24.73 5.81
C GLY A 89 -4.32 -23.52 6.09
N PRO A 90 -4.94 -22.36 6.39
CA PRO A 90 -4.24 -21.11 6.62
C PRO A 90 -3.21 -21.23 7.76
N ARG A 91 -1.98 -20.78 7.50
CA ARG A 91 -0.92 -20.63 8.48
C ARG A 91 -0.68 -19.15 8.75
N ALA A 92 -0.47 -18.79 10.02
CA ALA A 92 -0.18 -17.42 10.41
C ALA A 92 1.21 -16.99 9.92
N VAL A 93 1.28 -15.81 9.33
CA VAL A 93 2.51 -15.14 8.90
C VAL A 93 2.43 -13.72 9.42
N VAL A 94 3.45 -13.31 10.17
CA VAL A 94 3.52 -11.95 10.71
C VAL A 94 4.52 -11.17 9.86
N VAL A 95 4.06 -10.05 9.32
CA VAL A 95 4.90 -9.11 8.57
C VAL A 95 4.91 -7.78 9.30
N HIS A 96 6.05 -7.11 9.27
CA HIS A 96 6.25 -5.87 10.03
C HIS A 96 6.92 -4.81 9.17
N GLY A 97 6.48 -3.57 9.33
CA GLY A 97 7.20 -2.38 8.91
C GLY A 97 8.00 -1.83 10.08
N ARG A 98 9.21 -1.34 9.82
CA ARG A 98 10.01 -0.61 10.81
C ARG A 98 10.29 0.77 10.26
N ASP A 99 9.85 1.79 10.99
CA ASP A 99 10.09 3.20 10.67
C ASP A 99 9.74 3.54 9.21
N VAL A 100 8.59 3.04 8.76
CA VAL A 100 8.09 3.29 7.41
C VAL A 100 7.65 4.73 7.29
N ALA A 101 8.31 5.47 6.40
CA ALA A 101 7.98 6.86 6.11
C ALA A 101 6.74 6.95 5.23
N VAL A 102 5.65 7.45 5.81
CA VAL A 102 4.37 7.68 5.12
C VAL A 102 4.07 9.17 5.13
N LEU A 103 3.67 9.73 3.98
CA LEU A 103 3.26 11.15 3.91
C LEU A 103 2.10 11.40 4.88
N GLY A 104 2.15 12.49 5.65
CA GLY A 104 1.20 12.74 6.73
C GLY A 104 -0.28 12.63 6.30
N PHE A 105 -0.64 13.18 5.15
CA PHE A 105 -2.01 13.09 4.63
C PHE A 105 -2.47 11.64 4.36
N LEU A 106 -1.56 10.74 3.95
CA LEU A 106 -1.86 9.32 3.76
C LEU A 106 -2.04 8.60 5.09
N VAL A 107 -1.33 9.03 6.14
CA VAL A 107 -1.52 8.50 7.50
C VAL A 107 -2.91 8.85 8.02
N ASP A 108 -3.35 10.09 7.82
CA ASP A 108 -4.67 10.53 8.26
C ASP A 108 -5.78 9.76 7.52
N SER A 109 -5.67 9.61 6.19
CA SER A 109 -6.61 8.81 5.40
C SER A 109 -6.61 7.34 5.83
N LEU A 110 -5.44 6.72 6.00
CA LEU A 110 -5.34 5.34 6.47
C LEU A 110 -5.98 5.17 7.85
N ALA A 111 -5.72 6.10 8.77
CA ALA A 111 -6.28 6.05 10.12
C ALA A 111 -7.80 6.21 10.12
N GLU A 112 -8.36 7.07 9.26
CA GLU A 112 -9.80 7.22 9.07
C GLU A 112 -10.42 5.96 8.47
N GLU A 113 -9.86 5.45 7.38
CA GLU A 113 -10.31 4.22 6.72
C GLU A 113 -10.24 3.00 7.64
N MET A 114 -9.22 2.92 8.50
CA MET A 114 -9.13 1.86 9.52
C MET A 114 -10.24 1.98 10.57
N ARG A 115 -10.60 3.21 10.97
CA ARG A 115 -11.72 3.45 11.89
C ARG A 115 -13.07 3.15 11.26
N SER A 116 -13.24 3.41 9.96
CA SER A 116 -14.47 3.08 9.23
C SER A 116 -14.57 1.62 8.80
N GLY A 117 -13.47 0.85 8.89
CA GLY A 117 -13.41 -0.54 8.40
C GLY A 117 -13.35 -0.64 6.87
N GLU A 118 -12.93 0.44 6.21
CA GLU A 118 -12.81 0.55 4.75
C GLU A 118 -11.36 0.48 4.27
N ALA A 119 -10.38 0.48 5.20
CA ALA A 119 -8.97 0.38 4.86
C ALA A 119 -8.69 -0.87 4.03
N MET A 120 -8.08 -0.66 2.87
CA MET A 120 -7.65 -1.71 1.97
C MET A 120 -6.14 -1.65 1.77
N VAL A 121 -5.49 -2.81 1.84
CA VAL A 121 -4.07 -2.97 1.55
C VAL A 121 -3.88 -3.99 0.44
N GLU A 122 -2.89 -3.76 -0.41
CA GLU A 122 -2.42 -4.71 -1.39
C GLU A 122 -1.44 -5.66 -0.70
N VAL A 123 -1.69 -6.96 -0.79
CA VAL A 123 -0.77 -8.00 -0.34
C VAL A 123 -0.21 -8.68 -1.58
N LYS A 124 1.12 -8.75 -1.66
CA LYS A 124 1.84 -9.46 -2.72
C LYS A 124 2.67 -10.59 -2.14
N LEU A 125 2.60 -11.76 -2.79
CA LEU A 125 3.57 -12.83 -2.62
C LEU A 125 4.53 -12.80 -3.81
N ILE A 126 5.82 -12.69 -3.53
CA ILE A 126 6.86 -12.54 -4.54
C ILE A 126 7.88 -13.66 -4.34
N GLU A 127 8.10 -14.45 -5.38
CA GLU A 127 9.07 -15.55 -5.34
C GLU A 127 10.30 -15.19 -6.16
N GLY A 128 11.48 -15.46 -5.58
CA GLY A 128 12.76 -15.26 -6.22
C GLY A 128 13.31 -16.59 -6.75
N GLY A 129 13.69 -16.61 -8.03
CA GLY A 129 14.33 -17.77 -8.64
C GLY A 129 15.51 -17.39 -9.54
N GLY A 130 16.10 -18.40 -10.21
CA GLY A 130 17.34 -18.26 -10.98
C GLY A 130 17.28 -17.29 -12.18
N GLY A 131 16.11 -16.75 -12.52
CA GLY A 131 15.91 -15.80 -13.62
C GLY A 131 15.32 -14.44 -13.21
N GLY A 132 15.06 -14.20 -11.92
CA GLY A 132 14.43 -12.95 -11.44
C GLY A 132 13.37 -13.18 -10.38
N TRP A 133 12.63 -12.12 -10.07
CA TRP A 133 11.51 -12.12 -9.13
C TRP A 133 10.20 -12.02 -9.91
N TRP A 134 9.19 -12.82 -9.52
CA TRP A 134 7.85 -12.74 -10.10
C TRP A 134 6.78 -12.74 -9.02
N ASP A 135 5.66 -12.07 -9.31
CA ASP A 135 4.48 -12.06 -8.46
C ASP A 135 3.78 -13.42 -8.55
N VAL A 136 3.66 -14.11 -7.41
CA VAL A 136 2.94 -15.38 -7.28
C VAL A 136 1.44 -15.12 -7.14
N GLU A 137 1.09 -14.15 -6.29
CA GLU A 137 -0.30 -13.73 -6.05
C GLU A 137 -0.28 -12.26 -5.63
N THR A 138 -1.23 -11.48 -6.14
CA THR A 138 -1.50 -10.11 -5.70
C THR A 138 -2.97 -9.99 -5.34
N ARG A 139 -3.28 -9.47 -4.15
CA ARG A 139 -4.67 -9.32 -3.70
C ARG A 139 -4.85 -8.08 -2.84
N TRP A 140 -5.95 -7.38 -3.08
CA TRP A 140 -6.42 -6.34 -2.17
C TRP A 140 -7.26 -6.97 -1.06
N VAL A 141 -6.90 -6.70 0.18
CA VAL A 141 -7.59 -7.20 1.37
C VAL A 141 -8.04 -6.02 2.22
N ARG A 142 -9.23 -6.14 2.82
CA ARG A 142 -9.66 -5.20 3.84
C ARG A 142 -8.88 -5.47 5.13
N VAL A 143 -8.47 -4.39 5.79
CA VAL A 143 -7.84 -4.45 7.10
C VAL A 143 -8.93 -4.46 8.15
N GLU A 144 -8.98 -5.53 8.92
CA GLU A 144 -9.80 -5.58 10.12
C GLU A 144 -8.99 -4.95 11.26
N ALA A 145 -9.55 -3.94 11.92
CA ALA A 145 -8.97 -3.43 13.15
C ALA A 145 -8.98 -4.56 14.19
N ALA A 146 -7.82 -4.88 14.76
CA ALA A 146 -7.76 -5.78 15.90
C ALA A 146 -8.58 -5.14 17.02
N ALA A 147 -9.76 -5.71 17.32
CA ALA A 147 -10.47 -5.38 18.54
C ALA A 147 -9.54 -5.78 19.69
N ASP A 148 -9.02 -4.81 20.42
CA ASP A 148 -8.39 -5.06 21.72
C ASP A 148 -9.42 -5.82 22.56
N ARG A 149 -9.25 -7.14 22.66
CA ARG A 149 -9.98 -7.96 23.63
C ARG A 149 -9.36 -7.64 24.98
N LEU A 150 -9.91 -6.62 25.63
CA LEU A 150 -9.85 -6.43 27.08
C LEU A 150 -10.42 -7.64 27.81
#